data_AF-A0A978V9Z0-F1
#
_entry.id   AF-A0A978V9Z0-F1
#
_cell.length_a   1.000
_cell.length_b   1.000
_cell.length_c   1.000
_cell.angle_alpha   90.00
_cell.angle_beta   90.00
_cell.angle_gamma   90.00
#
_symmetry.space_group_name_H-M   'P 1'
#
loop_
_entity.id
_entity.type
_entity.pdbx_description
1 polymer ?
#
loop_
_entity_poly.entity_id
_entity_poly.type
_entity_poly.pdbx_seq_one_letter_code
_entity_poly.pdbx_strand_id
1 'polypeptide(L)'
;MLLSTSINFGTTEALDHVWSLTNKSADVLHLVKADSDHIFSNITSTADLVDHVSSKVSEHDLAQSRVNSMLLFLDAIVERDNCIKGVKRALETEDYKAAANYVQTFLRIDEKYKDYGSKQREQLMESKKKLEGIVRKQLSMVVDQRDHPTILRIIRLYTPLGLEEEGLQVYVGYLRKVIGMRSRLEFEHLVELMDQNVAGGGQTQANFVGCLINLFKDIVLAIEENNEILRSFCSEDGIKNMEYRKLPVLSSDINAQKKNLLDVGGSSEGPDPEEVELYSEEILSLMHLGEDYTEFMISKIKGLTSVDAELVSRATKASL
;
A
#
# COMPACT_ATOMS: atom_id res chain seq x y z
N MET A 1 72.73 89.61 31.00
CA MET A 1 71.55 89.27 31.83
C MET A 1 70.48 88.69 30.92
N LEU A 2 70.13 87.43 31.18
CA LEU A 2 68.80 86.81 30.97
C LEU A 2 68.21 86.85 29.55
N LEU A 3 68.34 85.72 28.85
CA LEU A 3 67.24 84.78 28.59
C LEU A 3 66.12 85.41 27.74
N SER A 4 66.06 85.01 26.47
CA SER A 4 64.87 84.32 25.94
C SER A 4 65.17 83.81 24.54
N THR A 5 65.63 82.57 24.51
CA THR A 5 65.40 81.62 23.43
C THR A 5 63.93 81.70 23.01
N SER A 6 63.64 81.99 21.76
CA SER A 6 62.37 81.60 21.15
C SER A 6 62.62 81.24 19.70
N ILE A 7 62.95 79.96 19.56
CA ILE A 7 62.80 79.11 18.37
C ILE A 7 61.42 79.41 17.77
N ASN A 8 61.33 80.06 16.60
CA ASN A 8 60.02 80.21 15.93
C ASN A 8 60.06 80.50 14.42
N PHE A 9 61.15 80.17 13.71
CA PHE A 9 61.22 80.39 12.25
C PHE A 9 61.00 79.12 11.41
N GLY A 10 61.07 77.92 12.01
CA GLY A 10 60.70 76.65 11.35
C GLY A 10 59.25 76.23 11.56
N THR A 11 58.50 76.96 12.39
CA THR A 11 57.13 76.62 12.79
C THR A 11 56.09 77.19 11.82
N THR A 12 56.33 78.35 11.19
CA THR A 12 55.35 78.99 10.30
C THR A 12 55.21 78.30 8.94
N GLU A 13 56.29 77.96 8.23
CA GLU A 13 56.20 77.18 6.97
C GLU A 13 55.67 75.76 7.21
N ALA A 14 56.05 75.14 8.34
CA ALA A 14 55.50 73.85 8.73
C ALA A 14 54.00 73.95 9.03
N LEU A 15 53.55 75.02 9.68
CA LEU A 15 52.13 75.29 9.94
C LEU A 15 51.35 75.53 8.64
N ASP A 16 51.90 76.27 7.68
CA ASP A 16 51.26 76.51 6.38
C ASP A 16 51.15 75.23 5.54
N HIS A 17 52.20 74.40 5.57
CA HIS A 17 52.17 73.10 4.90
C HIS A 17 51.18 72.15 5.57
N VAL A 18 51.14 72.10 6.91
CA VAL A 18 50.16 71.31 7.68
C VAL A 18 48.74 71.83 7.42
N TRP A 19 48.53 73.14 7.37
CA TRP A 19 47.23 73.75 7.08
C TRP A 19 46.74 73.41 5.67
N SER A 20 47.62 73.51 4.66
CA SER A 20 47.33 73.08 3.29
C SER A 20 47.03 71.57 3.19
N LEU A 21 47.78 70.72 3.91
CA LEU A 21 47.50 69.28 3.97
C LEU A 21 46.15 68.99 4.62
N THR A 22 45.82 69.74 5.68
CA THR A 22 44.56 69.59 6.43
C THR A 22 43.37 70.08 5.61
N ASN A 23 43.55 71.12 4.81
CA ASN A 23 42.51 71.62 3.93
C ASN A 23 42.26 70.67 2.75
N LYS A 24 43.33 70.14 2.14
CA LYS A 24 43.22 69.11 1.09
C LYS A 24 42.62 67.81 1.61
N SER A 25 42.98 67.38 2.81
CA SER A 25 42.37 66.19 3.42
C SER A 25 40.91 66.43 3.80
N ALA A 26 40.54 67.64 4.21
CA ALA A 26 39.14 68.02 4.42
C ALA A 26 38.31 67.99 3.11
N ASP A 27 38.87 68.47 2.00
CA ASP A 27 38.22 68.40 0.68
C ASP A 27 38.03 66.95 0.22
N VAL A 28 39.04 66.09 0.40
CA VAL A 28 38.94 64.66 0.10
C VAL A 28 37.91 63.99 1.01
N LEU A 29 37.86 64.31 2.30
CA LEU A 29 36.85 63.76 3.22
C LEU A 29 35.43 64.23 2.86
N HIS A 30 35.27 65.46 2.39
CA HIS A 30 33.97 65.95 1.92
C HIS A 30 33.55 65.25 0.62
N LEU A 31 34.48 65.02 -0.32
CA LEU A 31 34.22 64.26 -1.53
C LEU A 31 33.87 62.80 -1.21
N VAL A 32 34.62 62.15 -0.32
CA VAL A 32 34.36 60.77 0.14
C VAL A 32 33.02 60.68 0.87
N LYS A 33 32.66 61.70 1.64
CA LYS A 33 31.33 61.79 2.27
C LYS A 33 30.22 61.93 1.23
N ALA A 34 30.38 62.83 0.27
CA ALA A 34 29.40 63.02 -0.81
C ALA A 34 29.23 61.75 -1.67
N ASP A 35 30.33 61.06 -1.96
CA ASP A 35 30.29 59.78 -2.68
C ASP A 35 29.67 58.65 -1.84
N SER A 36 29.96 58.61 -0.52
CA SER A 36 29.32 57.67 0.41
C SER A 36 27.82 57.91 0.54
N ASP A 37 27.37 59.16 0.61
CA ASP A 37 25.95 59.53 0.67
C ASP A 37 25.24 59.18 -0.65
N HIS A 38 25.93 59.35 -1.79
CA HIS A 38 25.43 58.94 -3.10
C HIS A 38 25.34 57.41 -3.24
N ILE A 39 26.37 56.67 -2.81
CA ILE A 39 26.34 55.20 -2.76
C ILE A 39 25.23 54.72 -1.83
N PHE A 40 25.05 55.35 -0.68
CA PHE A 40 23.97 55.03 0.25
C PHE A 40 22.59 55.20 -0.41
N SER A 41 22.34 56.34 -1.06
CA SER A 41 21.10 56.59 -1.80
C SER A 41 20.86 55.56 -2.91
N ASN A 42 21.92 55.15 -3.61
CA ASN A 42 21.84 54.14 -4.66
C ASN A 42 21.58 52.75 -4.10
N ILE A 43 22.21 52.39 -2.97
CA ILE A 43 21.96 51.13 -2.26
C ILE A 43 20.51 51.09 -1.77
N THR A 44 19.99 52.18 -1.19
CA THR A 44 18.58 52.25 -0.77
C THR A 44 17.64 52.08 -1.96
N SER A 45 17.90 52.80 -3.06
CA SER A 45 17.09 52.67 -4.29
C SER A 45 17.18 51.26 -4.91
N THR A 46 18.34 50.62 -4.81
CA THR A 46 18.54 49.24 -5.27
C THR A 46 17.81 48.25 -4.36
N ALA A 47 17.83 48.46 -3.05
CA ALA A 47 17.09 47.64 -2.09
C ALA A 47 15.58 47.73 -2.34
N ASP A 48 15.04 48.94 -2.53
CA ASP A 48 13.62 49.14 -2.85
C ASP A 48 13.24 48.45 -4.18
N LEU A 49 14.11 48.50 -5.19
CA LEU A 49 13.90 47.80 -6.45
C LEU A 49 13.94 46.27 -6.26
N VAL A 50 14.87 45.75 -5.47
CA VAL A 50 14.99 44.31 -5.17
C VAL A 50 13.76 43.82 -4.40
N ASP A 51 13.25 44.59 -3.45
CA ASP A 51 12.02 44.26 -2.73
C ASP A 51 10.81 44.23 -3.68
N HIS A 52 10.72 45.21 -4.58
CA HIS A 52 9.68 45.23 -5.60
C HIS A 52 9.76 44.03 -6.55
N VAL A 53 10.96 43.71 -7.04
CA VAL A 53 11.19 42.55 -7.90
C VAL A 53 10.87 41.25 -7.16
N SER A 54 11.28 41.11 -5.90
CA SER A 54 11.01 39.92 -5.08
C SER A 54 9.51 39.72 -4.84
N SER A 55 8.79 40.79 -4.55
CA SER A 55 7.33 40.76 -4.44
C SER A 55 6.68 40.32 -5.75
N LYS A 56 7.14 40.85 -6.89
CA LYS A 56 6.62 40.47 -8.21
C LYS A 56 6.92 39.02 -8.58
N VAL A 57 8.10 38.51 -8.24
CA VAL A 57 8.46 37.10 -8.45
C VAL A 57 7.57 36.21 -7.60
N SER A 58 7.35 36.54 -6.33
CA SER A 58 6.43 35.78 -5.45
C SER A 58 4.98 35.76 -5.96
N GLU A 59 4.47 36.90 -6.46
CA GLU A 59 3.15 36.98 -7.11
C GLU A 59 3.09 36.10 -8.37
N HIS A 60 4.17 36.10 -9.16
CA HIS A 60 4.26 35.27 -10.37
C HIS A 60 4.31 33.79 -10.04
N ASP A 61 5.10 33.38 -9.05
CA ASP A 61 5.21 32.00 -8.59
C ASP A 61 3.85 31.49 -8.06
N LEU A 62 3.11 32.34 -7.33
CA LEU A 62 1.76 32.02 -6.87
C LEU A 62 0.81 31.84 -8.06
N ALA A 63 0.86 32.72 -9.06
CA ALA A 63 0.06 32.60 -10.27
C ALA A 63 0.41 31.32 -11.05
N GLN A 64 1.70 31.02 -11.20
CA GLN A 64 2.18 29.81 -11.88
C GLN A 64 1.75 28.54 -11.14
N SER A 65 1.84 28.52 -9.81
CA SER A 65 1.35 27.40 -8.98
C SER A 65 -0.15 27.15 -9.17
N ARG A 66 -0.96 28.21 -9.23
CA ARG A 66 -2.40 28.12 -9.52
C ARG A 66 -2.68 27.59 -10.93
N VAL A 67 -1.94 28.06 -11.92
CA VAL A 67 -2.06 27.58 -13.31
C VAL A 67 -1.70 26.10 -13.40
N ASN A 68 -0.60 25.68 -12.79
CA ASN A 68 -0.19 24.27 -12.75
C ASN A 68 -1.25 23.40 -12.07
N SER A 69 -1.84 23.87 -10.97
CA SER A 69 -2.92 23.17 -10.28
C SER A 69 -4.17 23.02 -11.16
N MET A 70 -4.52 24.07 -11.92
CA MET A 70 -5.64 24.04 -12.86
C MET A 70 -5.36 23.16 -14.08
N LEU A 71 -4.11 23.10 -14.55
CA LEU A 71 -3.70 22.20 -15.64
C LEU A 71 -3.84 20.73 -15.21
N LEU A 72 -3.34 20.36 -14.02
CA LEU A 72 -3.52 19.02 -13.48
C LEU A 72 -5.01 18.66 -13.30
N PHE A 73 -5.83 19.64 -12.92
CA PHE A 73 -7.27 19.46 -12.83
C PHE A 73 -7.93 19.25 -14.20
N LEU A 74 -7.53 20.01 -15.23
CA LEU A 74 -8.01 19.83 -16.60
C LEU A 74 -7.59 18.46 -17.15
N ASP A 75 -6.34 18.05 -16.95
CA ASP A 75 -5.85 16.73 -17.33
C ASP A 75 -6.67 15.63 -16.65
N ALA A 76 -7.00 15.78 -15.36
CA ALA A 76 -7.86 14.86 -14.65
C ALA A 76 -9.30 14.80 -15.22
N ILE A 77 -9.86 15.92 -15.67
CA ILE A 77 -11.18 15.95 -16.34
C ILE A 77 -11.12 15.23 -17.70
N VAL A 78 -10.08 15.51 -18.49
CA VAL A 78 -9.90 14.87 -19.80
C VAL A 78 -9.71 13.37 -19.62
N GLU A 79 -8.89 12.95 -18.67
CA GLU A 79 -8.66 11.54 -18.38
C GLU A 79 -9.93 10.84 -17.88
N ARG A 80 -10.77 11.54 -17.12
CA ARG A 80 -12.10 11.05 -16.71
C ARG A 80 -13.01 10.76 -17.90
N ASP A 81 -13.06 11.67 -18.87
CA ASP A 81 -13.84 11.49 -20.09
C ASP A 81 -13.28 10.35 -20.96
N ASN A 82 -11.94 10.24 -21.05
CA ASN A 82 -11.27 9.13 -21.70
C ASN A 82 -11.62 7.79 -21.04
N CYS A 83 -11.65 7.72 -19.71
CA CYS A 83 -12.06 6.51 -18.98
C CYS A 83 -13.51 6.13 -19.31
N ILE A 84 -14.45 7.09 -19.35
CA ILE A 84 -15.86 6.81 -19.69
C ILE A 84 -15.99 6.28 -21.12
N LYS A 85 -15.33 6.93 -22.08
CA LYS A 85 -15.31 6.49 -23.48
C LYS A 85 -14.61 5.13 -23.63
N GLY A 86 -13.52 4.93 -22.90
CA GLY A 86 -12.74 3.70 -22.87
C GLY A 86 -13.56 2.52 -22.34
N VAL A 87 -14.26 2.69 -21.22
CA VAL A 87 -15.15 1.65 -20.67
C VAL A 87 -16.28 1.31 -21.64
N LYS A 88 -16.95 2.32 -22.23
CA LYS A 88 -18.02 2.06 -23.21
C LYS A 88 -17.51 1.26 -24.42
N ARG A 89 -16.37 1.66 -24.98
CA ARG A 89 -15.74 0.95 -26.09
C ARG A 89 -15.32 -0.48 -25.70
N ALA A 90 -14.70 -0.63 -24.53
CA ALA A 90 -14.24 -1.92 -24.05
C ALA A 90 -15.41 -2.89 -23.77
N LEU A 91 -16.57 -2.36 -23.35
CA LEU A 91 -17.81 -3.14 -23.24
C LEU A 91 -18.36 -3.57 -24.60
N GLU A 92 -18.25 -2.73 -25.63
CA GLU A 92 -18.64 -3.08 -27.02
C GLU A 92 -17.71 -4.14 -27.64
N THR A 93 -16.42 -4.12 -27.31
CA THR A 93 -15.43 -5.08 -27.81
C THR A 93 -15.24 -6.29 -26.91
N GLU A 94 -16.05 -6.43 -25.84
CA GLU A 94 -15.95 -7.49 -24.82
C GLU A 94 -14.56 -7.62 -24.15
N ASP A 95 -13.76 -6.54 -24.14
CA ASP A 95 -12.48 -6.51 -23.44
C ASP A 95 -12.66 -6.05 -22.00
N TYR A 96 -13.05 -7.00 -21.14
CA TYR A 96 -13.30 -6.74 -19.73
C TYR A 96 -12.04 -6.34 -18.95
N LYS A 97 -10.84 -6.70 -19.44
CA LYS A 97 -9.57 -6.34 -18.79
C LYS A 97 -9.24 -4.87 -19.01
N ALA A 98 -9.37 -4.40 -20.24
CA ALA A 98 -9.22 -2.97 -20.54
C ALA A 98 -10.29 -2.14 -19.80
N ALA A 99 -11.54 -2.61 -19.79
CA ALA A 99 -12.63 -1.94 -19.07
C ALA A 99 -12.31 -1.78 -17.57
N ALA A 100 -11.81 -2.83 -16.93
CA ALA A 100 -11.42 -2.82 -15.52
C ALA A 100 -10.31 -1.80 -15.22
N ASN A 101 -9.29 -1.71 -16.07
CA ASN A 101 -8.19 -0.75 -15.90
C ASN A 101 -8.66 0.72 -16.03
N TYR A 102 -9.60 1.00 -16.94
CA TYR A 102 -10.21 2.33 -17.05
C TYR A 102 -11.04 2.69 -15.80
N VAL A 103 -11.77 1.72 -15.24
CA VAL A 103 -12.50 1.91 -13.97
C VAL A 103 -11.53 2.17 -12.82
N GLN A 104 -10.44 1.42 -12.70
CA GLN A 104 -9.43 1.63 -11.65
C GLN A 104 -8.78 3.02 -11.75
N THR A 105 -8.40 3.42 -12.97
CA THR A 105 -7.80 4.73 -13.23
C THR A 105 -8.76 5.85 -12.84
N PHE A 106 -10.04 5.71 -13.17
CA PHE A 106 -11.06 6.65 -12.74
C PHE A 106 -11.19 6.70 -11.21
N LEU A 107 -11.25 5.56 -10.52
CA LEU A 107 -11.43 5.53 -9.06
C LEU A 107 -10.31 6.31 -8.36
N ARG A 108 -9.07 6.15 -8.83
CA ARG A 108 -7.90 6.91 -8.37
C ARG A 108 -8.01 8.43 -8.63
N ILE A 109 -8.62 8.81 -9.75
CA ILE A 109 -8.86 10.23 -10.08
C ILE A 109 -10.01 10.80 -9.24
N ASP A 110 -11.08 10.02 -9.04
CA ASP A 110 -12.26 10.41 -8.25
C ASP A 110 -11.90 10.63 -6.78
N GLU A 111 -10.97 9.84 -6.23
CA GLU A 111 -10.46 10.03 -4.87
C GLU A 111 -9.81 11.41 -4.68
N LYS A 112 -9.07 11.90 -5.69
CA LYS A 112 -8.39 13.20 -5.64
C LYS A 112 -9.28 14.40 -5.99
N TYR A 113 -10.32 14.20 -6.82
CA TYR A 113 -11.14 15.27 -7.39
C TYR A 113 -12.65 15.02 -7.26
N LYS A 114 -13.07 14.50 -6.09
CA LYS A 114 -14.42 14.00 -5.79
C LYS A 114 -15.56 15.01 -6.04
N ASP A 115 -15.28 16.30 -5.84
CA ASP A 115 -16.31 17.35 -5.87
C ASP A 115 -16.65 17.85 -7.29
N TYR A 116 -15.90 17.42 -8.31
CA TYR A 116 -16.04 17.91 -9.68
C TYR A 116 -16.51 16.80 -10.63
N GLY A 117 -17.64 17.03 -11.32
CA GLY A 117 -18.12 16.15 -12.39
C GLY A 117 -19.12 15.06 -11.95
N SER A 118 -20.14 15.43 -11.18
CA SER A 118 -21.19 14.52 -10.69
C SER A 118 -21.85 13.70 -11.81
N LYS A 119 -22.07 14.29 -12.99
CA LYS A 119 -22.66 13.62 -14.16
C LYS A 119 -21.72 12.58 -14.79
N GLN A 120 -20.44 12.90 -14.94
CA GLN A 120 -19.43 11.96 -15.42
C GLN A 120 -19.28 10.78 -14.45
N ARG A 121 -19.32 11.06 -13.15
CA ARG A 121 -19.28 10.06 -12.08
C ARG A 121 -20.49 9.14 -12.12
N GLU A 122 -21.69 9.68 -12.29
CA GLU A 122 -22.90 8.86 -12.42
C GLU A 122 -22.83 7.92 -13.64
N GLN A 123 -22.43 8.45 -14.80
CA GLN A 123 -22.28 7.65 -16.02
C GLN A 123 -21.24 6.54 -15.87
N LEU A 124 -20.12 6.82 -15.21
CA LEU A 124 -19.13 5.77 -14.98
C LEU A 124 -19.60 4.76 -13.96
N MET A 125 -20.22 5.17 -12.85
CA MET A 125 -20.75 4.25 -11.85
C MET A 125 -21.82 3.33 -12.44
N GLU A 126 -22.64 3.82 -13.38
CA GLU A 126 -23.55 2.99 -14.16
C GLU A 126 -22.81 1.97 -15.03
N SER A 127 -21.78 2.41 -15.76
CA SER A 127 -20.96 1.51 -16.59
C SER A 127 -20.18 0.48 -15.77
N LYS A 128 -19.69 0.86 -14.58
CA LYS A 128 -19.07 -0.02 -13.60
C LYS A 128 -20.06 -1.08 -13.15
N LYS A 129 -21.27 -0.69 -12.75
CA LYS A 129 -22.32 -1.64 -12.33
C LYS A 129 -22.69 -2.63 -13.44
N LYS A 130 -22.72 -2.17 -14.70
CA LYS A 130 -22.92 -3.05 -15.88
C LYS A 130 -21.77 -4.04 -16.03
N LEU A 131 -20.52 -3.57 -15.95
CA LEU A 131 -19.33 -4.43 -16.02
C LEU A 131 -19.32 -5.47 -14.89
N GLU A 132 -19.59 -5.06 -13.65
CA GLU A 132 -19.72 -5.97 -12.51
C GLU A 132 -20.79 -7.05 -12.75
N GLY A 133 -21.95 -6.65 -13.29
CA GLY A 133 -23.03 -7.60 -13.60
C GLY A 133 -22.62 -8.64 -14.64
N ILE A 134 -21.85 -8.24 -15.66
CA ILE A 134 -21.35 -9.15 -16.69
C ILE A 134 -20.28 -10.09 -16.10
N VAL A 135 -19.32 -9.52 -15.35
CA VAL A 135 -18.23 -10.28 -14.71
C VAL A 135 -18.78 -11.31 -13.71
N ARG A 136 -19.78 -10.95 -12.88
CA ARG A 136 -20.44 -11.89 -11.96
C ARG A 136 -21.10 -13.06 -12.70
N LYS A 137 -21.83 -12.76 -13.79
CA LYS A 137 -22.48 -13.80 -14.61
C LYS A 137 -21.45 -14.71 -15.26
N GLN A 138 -20.40 -14.12 -15.83
CA GLN A 138 -19.32 -14.89 -16.45
C GLN A 138 -18.61 -15.77 -15.41
N LEU A 139 -18.35 -15.26 -14.21
CA LEU A 139 -17.77 -16.05 -13.13
C LEU A 139 -18.67 -17.23 -12.74
N SER A 140 -19.99 -17.03 -12.59
CA SER A 140 -20.90 -18.15 -12.29
C SER A 140 -20.86 -19.24 -13.36
N MET A 141 -20.82 -18.87 -14.64
CA MET A 141 -20.77 -19.84 -15.74
C MET A 141 -19.44 -20.62 -15.77
N VAL A 142 -18.32 -19.94 -15.53
CA VAL A 142 -17.00 -20.59 -15.57
C VAL A 142 -16.75 -21.43 -14.33
N VAL A 143 -17.30 -21.05 -13.18
CA VAL A 143 -17.28 -21.88 -11.96
C VAL A 143 -18.00 -23.22 -12.19
N ASP A 144 -19.10 -23.22 -12.95
CA ASP A 144 -19.80 -24.46 -13.33
C ASP A 144 -18.96 -25.34 -14.28
N GLN A 145 -18.20 -24.69 -15.17
CA GLN A 145 -17.30 -25.37 -16.12
C GLN A 145 -15.96 -25.83 -15.52
N ARG A 146 -15.64 -25.41 -14.29
CA ARG A 146 -14.42 -25.78 -13.53
C ARG A 146 -13.10 -25.49 -14.25
N ASP A 147 -13.09 -24.48 -15.09
CA ASP A 147 -11.90 -24.07 -15.82
C ASP A 147 -11.03 -23.15 -14.95
N HIS A 148 -10.11 -23.75 -14.19
CA HIS A 148 -9.24 -23.04 -13.26
C HIS A 148 -8.50 -21.81 -13.87
N PRO A 149 -7.83 -21.89 -15.03
CA PRO A 149 -7.14 -20.73 -15.61
C PRO A 149 -8.08 -19.59 -16.02
N THR A 150 -9.29 -19.89 -16.51
CA THR A 150 -10.27 -18.84 -16.86
C THR A 150 -10.87 -18.20 -15.60
N ILE A 151 -11.11 -18.99 -14.55
CA ILE A 151 -11.52 -18.49 -13.23
C ILE A 151 -10.48 -17.50 -12.68
N LEU A 152 -9.20 -17.87 -12.73
CA LEU A 152 -8.12 -16.98 -12.31
C LEU A 152 -8.08 -15.67 -13.10
N ARG A 153 -8.33 -15.72 -14.41
CA ARG A 153 -8.36 -14.52 -15.26
C ARG A 153 -9.51 -13.58 -14.88
N ILE A 154 -10.70 -14.13 -14.61
CA ILE A 154 -11.88 -13.36 -14.22
C ILE A 154 -11.71 -12.78 -12.82
N ILE A 155 -11.17 -13.57 -11.90
CA ILE A 155 -10.94 -13.16 -10.51
C ILE A 155 -9.95 -12.01 -10.44
N ARG A 156 -8.88 -12.02 -11.23
CA ARG A 156 -7.95 -10.88 -11.35
C ARG A 156 -8.60 -9.58 -11.82
N LEU A 157 -9.81 -9.61 -12.37
CA LEU A 157 -10.58 -8.40 -12.69
C LEU A 157 -11.28 -7.80 -11.46
N TYR A 158 -11.50 -8.56 -10.38
CA TYR A 158 -12.18 -8.05 -9.18
C TYR A 158 -11.34 -7.00 -8.44
N THR A 159 -10.01 -7.14 -8.43
CA THR A 159 -9.09 -6.16 -7.82
C THR A 159 -9.20 -4.77 -8.45
N PRO A 160 -9.03 -4.58 -9.78
CA PRO A 160 -9.20 -3.26 -10.40
C PRO A 160 -10.63 -2.71 -10.33
N LEU A 161 -11.66 -3.55 -10.12
CA LEU A 161 -13.04 -3.11 -9.90
C LEU A 161 -13.30 -2.63 -8.46
N GLY A 162 -12.38 -2.88 -7.52
CA GLY A 162 -12.56 -2.59 -6.10
C GLY A 162 -13.58 -3.51 -5.42
N LEU A 163 -13.72 -4.74 -5.91
CA LEU A 163 -14.59 -5.78 -5.34
C LEU A 163 -13.75 -6.91 -4.73
N GLU A 164 -12.73 -6.55 -3.96
CA GLU A 164 -11.76 -7.51 -3.42
C GLU A 164 -12.42 -8.52 -2.46
N GLU A 165 -13.31 -8.07 -1.57
CA GLU A 165 -14.01 -8.94 -0.62
C GLU A 165 -14.96 -9.94 -1.29
N GLU A 166 -15.75 -9.48 -2.27
CA GLU A 166 -16.66 -10.34 -3.03
C GLU A 166 -15.89 -11.37 -3.86
N GLY A 167 -14.81 -10.93 -4.52
CA GLY A 167 -13.92 -11.79 -5.30
C GLY A 167 -13.26 -12.87 -4.45
N LEU A 168 -12.75 -12.50 -3.27
CA LEU A 168 -12.15 -13.43 -2.32
C LEU A 168 -13.16 -14.46 -1.82
N GLN A 169 -14.36 -14.04 -1.43
CA GLN A 169 -15.39 -14.95 -0.93
C GLN A 169 -15.78 -16.00 -1.99
N VAL A 170 -15.98 -15.58 -3.24
CA VAL A 170 -16.32 -16.50 -4.33
C VAL A 170 -15.15 -17.43 -4.63
N TYR A 171 -13.92 -16.93 -4.60
CA TYR A 171 -12.74 -17.74 -4.87
C TYR A 171 -12.44 -18.78 -3.80
N VAL A 172 -12.52 -18.40 -2.52
CA VAL A 172 -12.40 -19.33 -1.39
C VAL A 172 -13.52 -20.36 -1.44
N GLY A 173 -14.74 -19.95 -1.79
CA GLY A 173 -15.86 -20.86 -2.03
C GLY A 173 -15.59 -21.87 -3.14
N TYR A 174 -14.95 -21.43 -4.23
CA TYR A 174 -14.52 -22.31 -5.32
C TYR A 174 -13.43 -23.29 -4.87
N LEU A 175 -12.36 -22.81 -4.22
CA LEU A 175 -11.28 -23.66 -3.71
C LEU A 175 -11.82 -24.72 -2.74
N ARG A 176 -12.73 -24.35 -1.84
CA ARG A 176 -13.38 -25.30 -0.93
C ARG A 176 -14.14 -26.39 -1.68
N LYS A 177 -14.86 -26.04 -2.76
CA LYS A 177 -15.56 -27.04 -3.59
C LYS A 177 -14.58 -27.96 -4.31
N VAL A 178 -13.48 -27.42 -4.85
CA VAL A 178 -12.45 -28.22 -5.54
C VAL A 178 -11.80 -29.22 -4.58
N ILE A 179 -11.34 -28.75 -3.42
CA ILE A 179 -10.71 -29.58 -2.38
C ILE A 179 -11.71 -30.63 -1.88
N GLY A 180 -12.94 -30.21 -1.56
CA GLY A 180 -13.98 -31.10 -1.02
C GLY A 180 -14.41 -32.21 -1.99
N MET A 181 -14.33 -31.99 -3.31
CA MET A 181 -14.58 -33.05 -4.28
C MET A 181 -13.39 -33.99 -4.43
N ARG A 182 -12.15 -33.45 -4.45
CA ARG A 182 -10.96 -34.30 -4.55
C ARG A 182 -10.89 -35.23 -3.35
N SER A 183 -11.09 -34.71 -2.14
CA SER A 183 -11.12 -35.53 -0.92
C SER A 183 -12.27 -36.55 -0.92
N ARG A 184 -13.43 -36.19 -1.46
CA ARG A 184 -14.55 -37.14 -1.62
C ARG A 184 -14.21 -38.27 -2.59
N LEU A 185 -13.55 -37.98 -3.71
CA LEU A 185 -13.10 -39.00 -4.66
C LEU A 185 -12.06 -39.94 -4.04
N GLU A 186 -11.11 -39.39 -3.28
CA GLU A 186 -10.13 -40.21 -2.54
C GLU A 186 -10.80 -41.09 -1.48
N PHE A 187 -11.82 -40.57 -0.79
CA PHE A 187 -12.60 -41.33 0.18
C PHE A 187 -13.43 -42.43 -0.49
N GLU A 188 -14.12 -42.13 -1.59
CA GLU A 188 -14.89 -43.13 -2.37
C GLU A 188 -13.97 -44.26 -2.87
N HIS A 189 -12.78 -43.92 -3.40
CA HIS A 189 -11.78 -44.91 -3.81
C HIS A 189 -11.27 -45.76 -2.63
N LEU A 190 -11.10 -45.17 -1.45
CA LEU A 190 -10.70 -45.90 -0.25
C LEU A 190 -11.79 -46.86 0.25
N VAL A 191 -13.07 -46.47 0.13
CA VAL A 191 -14.23 -47.34 0.42
C VAL A 191 -14.30 -48.51 -0.57
N GLU A 192 -14.07 -48.26 -1.87
CA GLU A 192 -14.02 -49.32 -2.88
C GLU A 192 -12.91 -50.35 -2.60
N LEU A 193 -11.73 -49.91 -2.14
CA LEU A 193 -10.64 -50.81 -1.74
C LEU A 193 -10.98 -51.64 -0.50
N MET A 194 -11.77 -51.08 0.42
CA MET A 194 -12.28 -51.81 1.59
C MET A 194 -13.27 -52.90 1.16
N ASP A 195 -14.22 -52.60 0.29
CA ASP A 195 -15.21 -53.57 -0.21
C ASP A 195 -14.54 -54.70 -1.02
N GLN A 196 -13.49 -54.39 -1.78
CA GLN A 196 -12.73 -55.38 -2.54
C GLN A 196 -11.88 -56.30 -1.66
N ASN A 197 -11.31 -55.80 -0.56
CA ASN A 197 -10.57 -56.62 0.41
C ASN A 197 -11.47 -57.59 1.19
N VAL A 198 -12.73 -57.23 1.39
CA VAL A 198 -13.71 -58.13 2.04
C VAL A 198 -14.12 -59.27 1.10
N ALA A 199 -14.11 -59.05 -0.22
CA ALA A 199 -14.53 -60.02 -1.23
C ALA A 199 -13.40 -60.91 -1.79
N GLY A 200 -12.13 -60.51 -1.65
CA GLY A 200 -10.96 -61.31 -2.05
C GLY A 200 -9.76 -60.95 -1.20
N GLY A 201 -8.98 -61.95 -0.78
CA GLY A 201 -7.84 -61.82 0.16
C GLY A 201 -6.63 -61.04 -0.37
N GLY A 202 -6.84 -59.81 -0.83
CA GLY A 202 -5.81 -58.85 -1.22
C GLY A 202 -5.22 -58.15 0.00
N GLN A 203 -3.91 -57.89 -0.05
CA GLN A 203 -3.13 -57.31 1.05
C GLN A 203 -3.17 -55.77 1.09
N THR A 204 -4.14 -55.10 0.45
CA THR A 204 -4.10 -53.64 0.31
C THR A 204 -4.85 -52.97 1.45
N GLN A 205 -4.24 -52.91 2.63
CA GLN A 205 -4.85 -52.31 3.82
C GLN A 205 -5.30 -50.86 3.54
N ALA A 206 -6.60 -50.58 3.67
CA ALA A 206 -7.15 -49.24 3.49
C ALA A 206 -6.50 -48.27 4.50
N ASN A 207 -5.79 -47.26 4.00
CA ASN A 207 -5.02 -46.34 4.84
C ASN A 207 -5.76 -45.00 5.03
N PHE A 208 -6.63 -44.95 6.04
CA PHE A 208 -7.40 -43.75 6.40
C PHE A 208 -6.50 -42.57 6.78
N VAL A 209 -5.40 -42.85 7.47
CA VAL A 209 -4.40 -41.82 7.84
C VAL A 209 -3.75 -41.23 6.59
N GLY A 210 -3.46 -42.06 5.59
CA GLY A 210 -2.96 -41.63 4.28
C GLY A 210 -3.93 -40.70 3.55
N CYS A 211 -5.23 -41.01 3.55
CA CYS A 211 -6.26 -40.15 2.96
C CYS A 211 -6.40 -38.82 3.71
N LEU A 212 -6.33 -38.83 5.04
CA LEU A 212 -6.34 -37.60 5.84
C LEU A 212 -5.10 -36.73 5.59
N ILE A 213 -3.91 -37.34 5.49
CA ILE A 213 -2.66 -36.65 5.14
C ILE A 213 -2.75 -36.04 3.74
N ASN A 214 -3.34 -36.74 2.77
CA ASN A 214 -3.52 -36.22 1.42
C ASN A 214 -4.50 -35.05 1.38
N LEU A 215 -5.59 -35.09 2.16
CA LEU A 215 -6.49 -33.94 2.34
C LEU A 215 -5.74 -32.71 2.85
N PHE A 216 -4.92 -32.86 3.91
CA PHE A 216 -4.13 -31.73 4.43
C PHE A 216 -3.11 -31.23 3.41
N LYS A 217 -2.45 -32.13 2.67
CA LYS A 217 -1.55 -31.76 1.58
C LYS A 217 -2.28 -30.99 0.48
N ASP A 218 -3.47 -31.43 0.07
CA ASP A 218 -4.29 -30.75 -0.94
C ASP A 218 -4.70 -29.35 -0.49
N ILE A 219 -5.04 -29.18 0.79
CA ILE A 219 -5.35 -27.86 1.36
C ILE A 219 -4.11 -26.95 1.32
N VAL A 220 -2.97 -27.44 1.78
CA VAL A 220 -1.71 -26.67 1.80
C VAL A 220 -1.28 -26.29 0.38
N LEU A 221 -1.28 -27.25 -0.55
CA LEU A 221 -0.91 -27.01 -1.95
C LEU A 221 -1.88 -26.02 -2.61
N ALA A 222 -3.19 -26.15 -2.38
CA ALA A 222 -4.17 -25.21 -2.92
C ALA A 222 -3.99 -23.79 -2.35
N ILE A 223 -3.53 -23.64 -1.11
CA ILE A 223 -3.22 -22.32 -0.55
C ILE A 223 -1.90 -21.78 -1.12
N GLU A 224 -0.86 -22.60 -1.22
CA GLU A 224 0.45 -22.21 -1.74
C GLU A 224 0.38 -21.78 -3.21
N GLU A 225 -0.25 -22.57 -4.07
CA GLU A 225 -0.39 -22.29 -5.50
C GLU A 225 -1.17 -21.00 -5.77
N ASN A 226 -2.10 -20.66 -4.87
CA ASN A 226 -3.00 -19.52 -5.03
C ASN A 226 -2.63 -18.34 -4.12
N ASN A 227 -1.51 -18.41 -3.38
CA ASN A 227 -1.09 -17.42 -2.39
C ASN A 227 -0.93 -16.01 -2.99
N GLU A 228 -0.31 -15.90 -4.17
CA GLU A 228 -0.12 -14.63 -4.87
C GLU A 228 -1.45 -13.94 -5.20
N ILE A 229 -2.47 -14.73 -5.58
CA ILE A 229 -3.81 -14.23 -5.89
C ILE A 229 -4.53 -13.84 -4.60
N LEU A 230 -4.43 -14.66 -3.55
CA LEU A 230 -5.03 -14.36 -2.25
C LEU A 230 -4.42 -13.11 -1.61
N ARG A 231 -3.10 -12.90 -1.74
CA ARG A 231 -2.42 -11.66 -1.34
C ARG A 231 -2.88 -10.46 -2.16
N SER A 232 -3.14 -10.63 -3.45
CA SER A 232 -3.63 -9.52 -4.27
C SER A 232 -5.05 -9.04 -3.90
N PHE A 233 -5.83 -9.87 -3.19
CA PHE A 233 -7.14 -9.49 -2.62
C PHE A 233 -7.06 -9.02 -1.17
N CYS A 234 -5.99 -9.36 -0.46
CA CYS A 234 -5.71 -8.81 0.85
C CYS A 234 -4.88 -7.53 0.67
N SER A 235 -5.54 -6.38 0.65
CA SER A 235 -4.92 -5.13 1.08
C SER A 235 -4.20 -5.35 2.44
N GLU A 236 -3.23 -4.53 2.80
CA GLU A 236 -2.34 -4.68 3.98
C GLU A 236 -3.08 -4.96 5.32
N ASP A 237 -4.38 -4.65 5.39
CA ASP A 237 -5.31 -4.92 6.50
C ASP A 237 -6.10 -6.25 6.43
N GLY A 238 -6.09 -6.95 5.30
CA GLY A 238 -6.81 -8.21 5.06
C GLY A 238 -6.19 -9.42 5.77
N ILE A 239 -4.87 -9.41 5.97
CA ILE A 239 -4.18 -10.43 6.80
C ILE A 239 -4.67 -10.37 8.25
N LYS A 240 -5.09 -9.18 8.73
CA LYS A 240 -5.71 -9.00 10.06
C LYS A 240 -7.15 -9.55 10.14
N ASN A 241 -7.84 -9.72 9.02
CA ASN A 241 -9.26 -10.02 8.98
C ASN A 241 -9.61 -11.41 8.43
N MET A 242 -8.63 -12.18 7.94
CA MET A 242 -8.83 -13.60 7.66
C MET A 242 -8.92 -14.39 8.98
N GLU A 243 -10.16 -14.55 9.45
CA GLU A 243 -10.65 -15.66 10.27
C GLU A 243 -10.32 -15.76 11.78
N TYR A 244 -9.75 -14.74 12.42
CA TYR A 244 -9.56 -14.77 13.89
C TYR A 244 -10.86 -14.87 14.72
N ARG A 245 -12.03 -14.51 14.17
CA ARG A 245 -13.32 -14.62 14.89
C ARG A 245 -14.04 -15.95 14.73
N LYS A 246 -13.67 -16.79 13.76
CA LYS A 246 -14.37 -18.06 13.51
C LYS A 246 -13.73 -19.25 14.25
N LEU A 247 -12.45 -19.17 14.57
CA LEU A 247 -11.73 -20.16 15.37
C LEU A 247 -12.32 -20.38 16.78
N PRO A 248 -12.72 -19.33 17.53
CA PRO A 248 -13.40 -19.51 18.81
C PRO A 248 -14.77 -20.15 18.67
N VAL A 249 -15.50 -19.84 17.58
CA VAL A 249 -16.81 -20.41 17.30
C VAL A 249 -16.68 -21.88 16.91
N LEU A 250 -15.72 -22.23 16.06
CA LEU A 250 -15.45 -23.61 15.67
C LEU A 250 -14.93 -24.45 16.86
N SER A 251 -14.08 -23.86 17.73
CA SER A 251 -13.64 -24.48 18.98
C SER A 251 -14.79 -24.68 19.96
N SER A 252 -15.71 -23.72 20.05
CA SER A 252 -16.95 -23.84 20.84
C SER A 252 -17.88 -24.93 20.27
N ASP A 253 -18.02 -25.01 18.95
CA ASP A 253 -18.88 -25.99 18.28
C ASP A 253 -18.33 -27.42 18.43
N ILE A 254 -17.00 -27.59 18.30
CA ILE A 254 -16.31 -28.87 18.55
C ILE A 254 -16.44 -29.29 20.01
N ASN A 255 -16.27 -28.35 20.96
CA ASN A 255 -16.46 -28.62 22.39
C ASN A 255 -17.92 -28.93 22.75
N ALA A 256 -18.88 -28.27 22.08
CA ALA A 256 -20.30 -28.58 22.23
C ALA A 256 -20.64 -29.98 21.68
N GLN A 257 -20.08 -30.35 20.52
CA GLN A 257 -20.22 -31.71 19.97
C GLN A 257 -19.58 -32.77 20.89
N LYS A 258 -18.40 -32.51 21.47
CA LYS A 258 -17.75 -33.37 22.47
C LYS A 258 -18.64 -33.60 23.70
N LYS A 259 -19.29 -32.54 24.19
CA LYS A 259 -20.20 -32.62 25.34
C LYS A 259 -21.46 -33.45 25.04
N ASN A 260 -21.97 -33.35 23.82
CA ASN A 260 -23.13 -34.13 23.37
C ASN A 260 -22.79 -35.62 23.11
N LEU A 261 -21.54 -35.94 22.76
CA LEU A 261 -21.06 -37.31 22.56
C LEU A 261 -20.81 -38.07 23.88
N LEU A 262 -20.57 -37.33 24.97
CA LEU A 262 -20.43 -37.88 26.32
C LEU A 262 -21.77 -38.15 27.01
N ASP A 263 -22.89 -37.66 26.48
CA ASP A 263 -24.24 -37.79 27.07
C ASP A 263 -25.08 -38.90 26.42
N VAL A 264 -24.61 -39.49 25.31
CA VAL A 264 -25.26 -40.65 24.68
C VAL A 264 -24.43 -41.89 25.00
N GLY A 265 -24.76 -42.50 26.15
CA GLY A 265 -24.23 -43.81 26.53
C GLY A 265 -24.50 -44.86 25.45
N GLY A 266 -23.42 -45.47 24.95
CA GLY A 266 -23.49 -46.55 23.98
C GLY A 266 -22.10 -46.95 23.51
N SER A 267 -21.60 -48.03 24.07
CA SER A 267 -20.38 -48.77 23.69
C SER A 267 -20.09 -48.77 22.18
N SER A 268 -18.96 -48.17 21.79
CA SER A 268 -18.27 -48.47 20.54
C SER A 268 -16.78 -48.25 20.78
N GLU A 269 -16.01 -49.31 20.51
CA GLU A 269 -14.56 -49.39 20.53
C GLU A 269 -13.97 -48.27 19.65
N GLY A 270 -13.60 -47.17 20.31
CA GLY A 270 -12.90 -46.02 19.73
C GLY A 270 -11.46 -46.02 20.23
N PRO A 271 -10.54 -45.33 19.53
CA PRO A 271 -9.15 -45.20 19.96
C PRO A 271 -9.08 -44.69 21.40
N ASP A 272 -8.12 -45.23 22.15
CA ASP A 272 -7.99 -45.06 23.59
C ASP A 272 -8.14 -43.57 23.95
N PRO A 273 -9.08 -43.18 24.84
CA PRO A 273 -9.30 -41.79 25.20
C PRO A 273 -8.02 -41.06 25.64
N GLU A 274 -7.04 -41.78 26.18
CA GLU A 274 -5.72 -41.23 26.53
C GLU A 274 -4.86 -40.89 25.28
N GLU A 275 -4.95 -41.66 24.19
CA GLU A 275 -4.25 -41.35 22.93
C GLU A 275 -4.88 -40.14 22.24
N VAL A 276 -6.22 -40.04 22.26
CA VAL A 276 -6.95 -38.90 21.70
C VAL A 276 -6.64 -37.61 22.48
N GLU A 277 -6.44 -37.72 23.80
CA GLU A 277 -6.00 -36.61 24.65
C GLU A 277 -4.58 -36.16 24.27
N LEU A 278 -3.66 -37.10 24.06
CA LEU A 278 -2.28 -36.81 23.67
C LEU A 278 -2.19 -36.09 22.31
N TYR A 279 -2.93 -36.55 21.30
CA TYR A 279 -2.99 -35.87 19.99
C TYR A 279 -3.66 -34.49 20.08
N SER A 280 -4.65 -34.34 20.96
CA SER A 280 -5.31 -33.05 21.19
C SER A 280 -4.35 -32.04 21.83
N GLU A 281 -3.56 -32.48 22.81
CA GLU A 281 -2.52 -31.66 23.45
C GLU A 281 -1.39 -31.30 22.47
N GLU A 282 -1.00 -32.22 21.59
CA GLU A 282 0.02 -31.98 20.57
C GLU A 282 -0.47 -30.96 19.52
N ILE A 283 -1.73 -31.07 19.08
CA ILE A 283 -2.34 -30.09 18.15
C ILE A 283 -2.45 -28.71 18.82
N LEU A 284 -2.83 -28.64 20.10
CA LEU A 284 -2.85 -27.37 20.84
C LEU A 284 -1.46 -26.76 20.99
N SER A 285 -0.44 -27.58 21.22
CA SER A 285 0.95 -27.15 21.33
C SER A 285 1.50 -26.63 19.99
N LEU A 286 1.18 -27.30 18.88
CA LEU A 286 1.50 -26.83 17.52
C LEU A 286 0.78 -25.53 17.18
N MET A 287 -0.45 -25.35 17.64
CA MET A 287 -1.21 -24.10 17.44
C MET A 287 -0.59 -22.94 18.21
N HIS A 288 -0.26 -23.10 19.50
CA HIS A 288 0.45 -22.08 20.27
C HIS A 288 1.83 -21.75 19.69
N LEU A 289 2.57 -22.76 19.21
CA LEU A 289 3.86 -22.52 18.57
C LEU A 289 3.71 -21.74 17.24
N GLY A 290 2.63 -22.00 16.50
CA GLY A 290 2.25 -21.22 15.32
C GLY A 290 1.90 -19.77 15.65
N GLU A 291 1.23 -19.53 16.77
CA GLU A 291 0.94 -18.18 17.28
C GLU A 291 2.23 -17.43 17.64
N ASP A 292 3.13 -18.05 18.41
CA ASP A 292 4.41 -17.46 18.79
C ASP A 292 5.29 -17.12 17.59
N TYR A 293 5.35 -18.02 16.59
CA TYR A 293 6.09 -17.77 15.35
C TYR A 293 5.50 -16.59 14.56
N THR A 294 4.16 -16.49 14.54
CA THR A 294 3.47 -15.41 13.84
C THR A 294 3.71 -14.07 14.53
N GLU A 295 3.64 -14.00 15.86
CA GLU A 295 3.99 -12.81 16.63
C GLU A 295 5.45 -12.40 16.44
N PHE A 296 6.36 -13.37 16.46
CA PHE A 296 7.78 -13.14 16.19
C PHE A 296 8.00 -12.54 14.80
N MET A 297 7.36 -13.10 13.76
CA MET A 297 7.46 -12.61 12.39
C MET A 297 6.88 -11.20 12.24
N ILE A 298 5.74 -10.90 12.90
CA ILE A 298 5.16 -9.55 12.93
C ILE A 298 6.10 -8.56 13.62
N SER A 299 6.70 -8.93 14.75
CA SER A 299 7.69 -8.11 15.46
C SER A 299 8.92 -7.83 14.59
N LYS A 300 9.39 -8.83 13.84
CA LYS A 300 10.53 -8.70 12.95
C LYS A 300 10.23 -7.80 11.75
N ILE A 301 9.03 -7.90 11.17
CA ILE A 301 8.56 -7.01 10.09
C ILE A 301 8.43 -5.57 10.60
N LYS A 302 7.85 -5.36 11.78
CA LYS A 302 7.76 -4.04 12.43
C LYS A 302 9.15 -3.44 12.74
N GLY A 303 10.10 -4.27 13.16
CA GLY A 303 11.49 -3.85 13.39
C GLY A 303 12.23 -3.48 12.10
N LEU A 304 11.83 -4.05 10.96
CA LEU A 304 12.38 -3.71 9.64
C LEU A 304 11.74 -2.44 9.05
N THR A 305 10.46 -2.18 9.31
CA THR A 305 9.79 -0.91 8.95
C THR A 305 10.13 0.24 9.89
N SER A 306 10.65 -0.04 11.09
CA SER A 306 11.15 0.96 12.04
C SER A 306 12.66 1.25 11.92
N VAL A 307 13.32 0.84 10.82
CA VAL A 307 14.69 1.32 10.56
C VAL A 307 14.61 2.82 10.27
N ASP A 308 15.22 3.58 11.17
CA ASP A 308 15.27 5.03 11.28
C ASP A 308 15.29 5.79 9.94
N ALA A 309 14.32 6.68 9.73
CA ALA A 309 14.37 7.70 8.68
C ALA A 309 15.61 8.63 8.83
N GLU A 310 16.26 8.62 9.99
CA GLU A 310 17.48 9.37 10.26
C GLU A 310 18.72 8.78 9.55
N LEU A 311 18.77 7.45 9.32
CA LEU A 311 19.89 6.78 8.64
C LEU A 311 19.92 7.07 7.13
N VAL A 312 18.76 7.27 6.50
CA VAL A 312 18.66 7.69 5.10
C VAL A 312 19.15 9.13 4.91
N SER A 313 18.83 10.02 5.87
CA SER A 313 19.26 11.43 5.80
C SER A 313 20.78 11.62 5.94
N ARG A 314 21.45 10.73 6.70
CA ARG A 314 22.90 10.75 6.90
C ARG A 314 23.68 10.21 5.70
N ALA A 315 23.13 9.26 4.94
CA ALA A 315 23.77 8.74 3.73
C ALA A 315 23.79 9.76 2.58
N THR A 316 22.75 10.60 2.47
CA THR A 316 22.67 11.66 1.43
C THR A 316 23.54 12.89 1.68
N LYS A 317 24.02 13.10 2.92
CA LYS A 317 24.97 14.20 3.24
C LYS A 317 26.45 13.81 3.10
N ALA A 318 26.75 12.53 2.90
CA ALA A 318 28.12 12.05 2.68
C ALA A 318 28.50 11.91 1.18
N SER A 319 27.60 12.30 0.28
CA SER A 319 27.77 12.19 -1.18
C SER A 319 27.61 13.53 -1.93
N LEU A 320 27.79 14.65 -1.21
CA LEU A 320 27.94 16.00 -1.77
C LEU A 320 29.22 16.64 -1.23
#